data_AF-A0A947PTR4-F1
#
_entry.id   AF-A0A947PTR4-F1
#
_cell.length_a   1.000
_cell.length_b   1.000
_cell.length_c   1.000
_cell.angle_alpha   90.00
_cell.angle_beta   90.00
_cell.angle_gamma   90.00
#
_symmetry.space_group_name_H-M   'P 1'
#
loop_
_entity.id
_entity.type
_entity.pdbx_description
1 polymer ?
#
loop_
_entity_poly.entity_id
_entity_poly.type
_entity_poly.pdbx_seq_one_letter_code
_entity_poly.pdbx_strand_id
1 'polypeptide(L)'
;MPASPGLRTPLRSMVAMAWLLAMVMATATFTTTAAAAPVAGTVPGAEWKRIASPESVGWSSDKLALAREHSKSLDTAAVMLVVNGRVLDEWGRTDERFNIHSIRKNILSSLTGMAVVKGQIRIDATLGELGVDDNEPALTASEKRATVA
;
A
#
# COMPACT_ATOMS: atom_id res chain seq x y z
N MET A 1 1.27 -48.97 -74.05
CA MET A 1 1.98 -49.00 -72.75
C MET A 1 0.93 -49.12 -71.66
N PRO A 2 0.95 -50.21 -70.86
CA PRO A 2 -0.22 -50.65 -70.10
C PRO A 2 -0.24 -50.15 -68.66
N ALA A 3 -1.45 -50.18 -68.11
CA ALA A 3 -1.85 -49.74 -66.78
C ALA A 3 -1.18 -50.52 -65.64
N SER A 4 -1.11 -49.90 -64.45
CA SER A 4 -0.94 -50.60 -63.17
C SER A 4 -1.43 -49.73 -62.00
N PRO A 5 -1.87 -50.37 -60.90
CA PRO A 5 -3.15 -50.07 -60.25
C PRO A 5 -3.00 -49.45 -58.86
N GLY A 6 -4.08 -48.86 -58.37
CA GLY A 6 -4.24 -48.57 -56.95
C GLY A 6 -4.32 -49.86 -56.13
N LEU A 7 -4.07 -49.78 -54.82
CA LEU A 7 -5.12 -49.61 -53.81
C LEU A 7 -4.50 -49.65 -52.39
N ARG A 8 -5.24 -49.07 -51.44
CA ARG A 8 -5.30 -49.34 -49.99
C ARG A 8 -4.39 -48.51 -49.09
N THR A 9 -4.94 -47.35 -48.70
CA THR A 9 -4.82 -46.78 -47.36
C THR A 9 -5.11 -47.80 -46.26
N PRO A 10 -4.43 -47.74 -45.11
CA PRO A 10 -5.00 -48.15 -43.84
C PRO A 10 -5.32 -46.94 -42.96
N LEU A 11 -6.63 -46.82 -42.77
CA LEU A 11 -7.44 -45.99 -41.90
C LEU A 11 -7.08 -46.11 -40.40
N ARG A 12 -5.86 -45.75 -39.98
CA ARG A 12 -5.45 -45.85 -38.55
C ARG A 12 -4.86 -44.60 -37.91
N SER A 13 -4.66 -43.52 -38.66
CA SER A 13 -3.95 -42.34 -38.12
C SER A 13 -4.83 -41.17 -37.71
N MET A 14 -6.16 -41.25 -37.86
CA MET A 14 -7.06 -40.12 -37.61
C MET A 14 -7.66 -40.04 -36.20
N VAL A 15 -7.54 -41.09 -35.37
CA VAL A 15 -8.09 -41.06 -34.00
C VAL A 15 -7.05 -40.56 -32.97
N ALA A 16 -5.75 -40.70 -33.24
CA ALA A 16 -4.70 -40.27 -32.31
C ALA A 16 -4.47 -38.73 -32.31
N MET A 17 -4.87 -38.02 -33.36
CA MET A 17 -4.67 -36.56 -33.45
C MET A 17 -5.83 -35.75 -32.86
N ALA A 18 -7.02 -36.36 -32.72
CA ALA A 18 -8.19 -35.67 -32.15
C ALA A 18 -8.15 -35.55 -30.61
N TRP A 19 -7.36 -36.39 -29.93
CA TRP A 19 -7.24 -36.34 -28.47
C TRP A 19 -6.14 -35.41 -27.96
N LEU A 20 -5.18 -35.01 -28.81
CA LEU A 20 -4.10 -34.11 -28.40
C LEU A 20 -4.49 -32.61 -28.49
N LEU A 21 -5.51 -32.27 -29.28
CA LEU A 21 -5.98 -30.88 -29.41
C LEU A 21 -7.04 -30.50 -28.35
N ALA A 22 -7.70 -31.49 -27.73
CA ALA A 22 -8.67 -31.26 -26.66
C ALA A 22 -8.01 -31.08 -25.27
N MET A 23 -6.74 -31.45 -25.12
CA MET A 23 -6.05 -31.42 -23.81
C MET A 23 -5.21 -30.15 -23.56
N VAL A 24 -5.12 -29.24 -24.54
CA VAL A 24 -4.40 -27.94 -24.40
C VAL A 24 -5.36 -26.78 -24.09
N MET A 25 -6.67 -27.01 -24.10
CA MET A 25 -7.69 -25.96 -23.94
C MET A 25 -8.26 -25.78 -22.51
N ALA A 26 -7.69 -26.45 -21.50
CA ALA A 26 -8.35 -26.56 -20.18
C ALA A 26 -7.63 -25.91 -18.97
N THR A 27 -6.48 -25.24 -19.12
CA THR A 27 -5.83 -24.59 -17.97
C THR A 27 -5.19 -23.24 -18.32
N ALA A 28 -6.02 -22.30 -18.74
CA ALA A 28 -5.69 -20.88 -18.61
C ALA A 28 -6.77 -20.23 -17.74
N THR A 29 -6.88 -20.67 -16.48
CA THR A 29 -7.55 -19.86 -15.47
C THR A 29 -6.69 -18.63 -15.26
N PHE A 30 -6.98 -17.56 -15.99
CA PHE A 30 -6.53 -16.24 -15.59
C PHE A 30 -7.11 -16.01 -14.20
N THR A 31 -6.28 -16.17 -13.18
CA THR A 31 -6.58 -15.61 -11.86
C THR A 31 -6.58 -14.11 -12.08
N THR A 32 -7.76 -13.53 -12.30
CA THR A 32 -7.97 -12.11 -12.10
C THR A 32 -7.64 -11.87 -10.64
N THR A 33 -6.42 -11.40 -10.37
CA THR A 33 -6.14 -10.68 -9.13
C THR A 33 -7.06 -9.48 -9.16
N ALA A 34 -8.21 -9.60 -8.48
CA ALA A 34 -9.01 -8.43 -8.17
C ALA A 34 -8.07 -7.50 -7.43
N ALA A 35 -7.72 -6.37 -8.06
CA ALA A 35 -7.11 -5.27 -7.34
C ALA A 35 -8.02 -5.02 -6.14
N ALA A 36 -7.48 -5.17 -4.93
CA ALA A 36 -8.24 -4.88 -3.73
C ALA A 36 -8.82 -3.47 -3.93
N ALA A 37 -10.16 -3.38 -4.02
CA ALA A 37 -10.81 -2.09 -4.04
C ALA A 37 -10.24 -1.32 -2.85
N PRO A 38 -9.86 -0.05 -3.01
CA PRO A 38 -9.41 0.73 -1.87
C PRO A 38 -10.50 0.57 -0.82
N VAL A 39 -10.17 -0.05 0.32
CA VAL A 39 -11.07 -0.03 1.46
C VAL A 39 -11.24 1.45 1.70
N ALA A 40 -12.42 1.98 1.38
CA ALA A 40 -12.75 3.37 1.59
C ALA A 40 -12.78 3.54 3.11
N GLY A 41 -11.59 3.71 3.69
CA GLY A 41 -11.43 4.03 5.09
C GLY A 41 -12.20 5.30 5.32
N THR A 42 -13.04 5.30 6.34
CA THR A 42 -13.77 6.52 6.68
C THR A 42 -12.73 7.55 7.11
N VAL A 43 -12.53 8.61 6.33
CA VAL A 43 -11.72 9.73 6.80
C VAL A 43 -12.42 10.27 8.05
N PRO A 44 -11.74 10.36 9.20
CA PRO A 44 -12.36 10.84 10.42
C PRO A 44 -12.85 12.27 10.24
N GLY A 45 -14.04 12.57 10.78
CA GLY A 45 -14.59 13.92 10.83
C GLY A 45 -14.07 14.67 12.07
N ALA A 46 -14.83 15.68 12.51
CA ALA A 46 -14.58 16.32 13.80
C ALA A 46 -14.67 15.32 14.97
N GLU A 47 -15.59 14.36 14.85
CA GLU A 47 -15.78 13.27 15.81
C GLU A 47 -15.35 11.93 15.23
N TRP A 48 -14.73 11.10 16.07
CA TRP A 48 -14.32 9.76 15.70
C TRP A 48 -15.45 8.75 15.87
N LYS A 49 -15.76 8.02 14.80
CA LYS A 49 -16.64 6.84 14.90
C LYS A 49 -15.90 5.72 15.64
N ARG A 50 -16.62 4.98 16.48
CA ARG A 50 -16.08 3.80 17.19
C ARG A 50 -16.56 2.49 16.57
N ILE A 51 -15.73 1.47 16.71
CA ILE A 51 -16.08 0.08 16.43
C ILE A 51 -16.79 -0.47 17.66
N ALA A 52 -17.93 -1.15 17.46
CA ALA A 52 -18.78 -1.62 18.55
C ALA A 52 -18.14 -2.76 19.36
N SER A 53 -17.47 -3.69 18.68
CA SER A 53 -16.68 -4.74 19.32
C SER A 53 -15.46 -5.10 18.47
N PRO A 54 -14.32 -5.45 19.09
CA PRO A 54 -13.12 -5.86 18.35
C PRO A 54 -13.37 -7.03 17.38
N GLU A 55 -14.20 -7.99 17.79
CA GLU A 55 -14.47 -9.20 17.03
C GLU A 55 -15.18 -8.89 15.70
N SER A 56 -15.97 -7.81 15.65
CA SER A 56 -16.65 -7.38 14.42
C SER A 56 -15.71 -6.98 13.29
N VAL A 57 -14.43 -6.71 13.60
CA VAL A 57 -13.38 -6.39 12.64
C VAL A 57 -12.20 -7.38 12.70
N GLY A 58 -12.40 -8.55 13.30
CA GLY A 58 -11.39 -9.62 13.38
C GLY A 58 -10.30 -9.40 14.43
N TRP A 59 -10.49 -8.47 15.38
CA TRP A 59 -9.60 -8.26 16.51
C TRP A 59 -10.09 -9.02 17.75
N SER A 60 -9.16 -9.41 18.62
CA SER A 60 -9.46 -10.16 19.85
C SER A 60 -9.45 -9.23 21.05
N SER A 61 -10.56 -9.18 21.79
CA SER A 61 -10.66 -8.42 23.04
C SER A 61 -9.61 -8.84 24.06
N ASP A 62 -9.35 -10.15 24.22
CA ASP A 62 -8.35 -10.67 25.16
C ASP A 62 -6.93 -10.16 24.83
N LYS A 63 -6.56 -10.14 23.55
CA LYS A 63 -5.25 -9.62 23.13
C LYS A 63 -5.12 -8.11 23.30
N LEU A 64 -6.22 -7.35 23.10
CA LEU A 64 -6.24 -5.91 23.38
C LEU A 64 -6.06 -5.64 24.88
N ALA A 65 -6.69 -6.44 25.75
CA ALA A 65 -6.51 -6.35 27.19
C ALA A 65 -5.04 -6.62 27.59
N LEU A 66 -4.39 -7.63 27.00
CA LEU A 66 -2.96 -7.89 27.20
C LEU A 66 -2.08 -6.71 26.73
N ALA A 67 -2.38 -6.11 25.58
CA ALA A 67 -1.64 -4.96 25.07
C ALA A 67 -1.78 -3.73 25.99
N ARG A 68 -2.98 -3.50 26.50
CA ARG A 68 -3.26 -2.45 27.48
C ARG A 68 -2.49 -2.68 28.78
N GLU A 69 -2.49 -3.90 29.30
CA GLU A 69 -1.71 -4.23 30.50
C GLU A 69 -0.21 -4.02 30.27
N HIS A 70 0.31 -4.51 29.14
CA HIS A 70 1.71 -4.31 28.78
C HIS A 70 2.08 -2.83 28.67
N SER A 71 1.19 -1.98 28.13
CA SER A 71 1.47 -0.55 28.01
C SER A 71 1.74 0.14 29.36
N LYS A 72 1.24 -0.41 30.48
CA LYS A 72 1.52 0.11 31.82
C LYS A 72 2.97 -0.08 32.25
N SER A 73 3.72 -1.00 31.63
CA SER A 73 5.16 -1.13 31.89
C SER A 73 6.00 -0.16 31.07
N LEU A 74 5.38 0.65 30.21
CA LEU A 74 6.04 1.64 29.37
C LEU A 74 5.75 3.05 29.88
N ASP A 75 6.65 3.99 29.62
CA ASP A 75 6.39 5.41 29.83
C ASP A 75 5.54 5.97 28.67
N THR A 76 4.28 5.52 28.60
CA THR A 76 3.34 5.88 27.53
C THR A 76 2.18 6.70 28.09
N ALA A 77 1.98 7.91 27.56
CA ALA A 77 0.92 8.82 28.01
C ALA A 77 -0.48 8.46 27.46
N ALA A 78 -0.53 7.91 26.25
CA ALA A 78 -1.77 7.60 25.55
C ALA A 78 -1.54 6.58 24.42
N VAL A 79 -2.55 5.77 24.13
CA VAL A 79 -2.59 4.82 23.01
C VAL A 79 -3.96 4.92 22.34
N MET A 80 -3.97 4.96 21.01
CA MET A 80 -5.19 4.96 20.20
C MET A 80 -5.02 3.97 19.05
N LEU A 81 -5.96 3.05 18.91
CA LEU A 81 -5.98 2.05 17.84
C LEU A 81 -7.10 2.38 16.86
N VAL A 82 -6.74 2.63 15.60
CA VAL A 82 -7.67 2.99 14.54
C VAL A 82 -7.66 1.91 13.47
N VAL A 83 -8.83 1.37 13.14
CA VAL A 83 -9.04 0.37 12.08
C VAL A 83 -10.08 0.89 11.11
N ASN A 84 -9.75 0.90 9.81
CA ASN A 84 -10.62 1.39 8.74
C ASN A 84 -11.19 2.80 9.00
N GLY A 85 -10.39 3.66 9.66
CA GLY A 85 -10.77 5.04 9.98
C GLY A 85 -11.74 5.19 11.16
N ARG A 86 -11.87 4.16 12.00
CA ARG A 86 -12.70 4.16 13.22
C ARG A 86 -11.88 3.72 14.41
N VAL A 87 -12.17 4.25 15.59
CA VAL A 87 -11.47 3.87 16.82
C VAL A 87 -11.92 2.47 17.24
N LEU A 88 -10.96 1.56 17.32
CA LEU A 88 -11.13 0.22 17.85
C LEU A 88 -11.08 0.24 19.38
N ASP A 89 -10.02 0.81 19.92
CA ASP A 89 -9.81 0.97 21.35
C ASP A 89 -8.86 2.16 21.60
N GLU A 90 -8.91 2.74 22.78
CA GLU A 90 -8.00 3.80 23.19
C GLU A 90 -7.87 3.86 24.71
N TRP A 91 -6.76 4.41 25.20
CA TRP A 91 -6.52 4.61 26.62
C TRP A 91 -5.44 5.62 26.94
N GLY A 92 -5.43 6.10 28.18
CA GLY A 92 -4.61 7.23 28.61
C GLY A 92 -5.25 8.56 28.21
N ARG A 93 -4.43 9.58 28.01
CA ARG A 93 -4.87 10.97 27.77
C ARG A 93 -4.97 11.28 26.28
N THR A 94 -5.84 10.58 25.55
CA THR A 94 -5.90 10.65 24.07
C THR A 94 -6.50 11.94 23.50
N ASP A 95 -7.13 12.74 24.35
CA ASP A 95 -7.71 14.05 24.05
C ASP A 95 -6.78 15.24 24.40
N GLU A 96 -5.60 14.97 24.95
CA GLU A 96 -4.63 15.99 25.33
C GLU A 96 -3.65 16.36 24.20
N ARG A 97 -3.11 17.59 24.28
CA ARG A 97 -2.09 18.08 23.37
C ARG A 97 -0.69 17.70 23.86
N PHE A 98 0.09 17.07 22.99
CA PHE A 98 1.48 16.71 23.26
C PHE A 98 2.45 17.42 22.32
N ASN A 99 3.68 17.62 22.78
CA ASN A 99 4.79 17.94 21.88
C ASN A 99 5.15 16.68 21.08
N ILE A 100 4.77 16.67 19.80
CA ILE A 100 4.94 15.49 18.95
C ILE A 100 6.37 15.34 18.36
N HIS A 101 7.27 16.30 18.62
CA HIS A 101 8.66 16.31 18.16
C HIS A 101 8.82 15.87 16.68
N SER A 102 9.57 14.79 16.42
CA SER A 102 9.85 14.33 15.06
C SER A 102 8.63 13.77 14.32
N ILE A 103 7.51 13.46 14.99
CA ILE A 103 6.24 13.10 14.33
C ILE A 103 5.75 14.25 13.42
N ARG A 104 6.06 15.51 13.77
CA ARG A 104 5.76 16.68 12.92
C ARG A 104 6.31 16.55 11.50
N LYS A 105 7.44 15.86 11.30
CA LYS A 105 8.04 15.65 9.98
C LYS A 105 7.13 14.84 9.06
N ASN A 106 6.37 13.87 9.59
CA ASN A 106 5.41 13.11 8.79
C ASN A 106 4.25 13.99 8.32
N ILE A 107 3.75 14.87 9.18
CA ILE A 107 2.70 15.84 8.82
C ILE A 107 3.22 16.78 7.73
N LEU A 108 4.43 17.31 7.91
CA LEU A 108 5.07 18.17 6.91
C LEU A 108 5.26 17.43 5.58
N SER A 109 5.73 16.18 5.59
CA SER A 109 5.89 15.35 4.39
C SER A 109 4.57 15.19 3.63
N SER A 110 3.46 14.91 4.32
CA SER A 110 2.13 14.83 3.68
C SER A 110 1.68 16.15 3.05
N LEU A 111 1.92 17.29 3.73
CA LEU A 111 1.61 18.62 3.19
C LEU A 111 2.49 18.97 1.98
N THR A 112 3.78 18.61 2.04
CA THR A 112 4.70 18.76 0.91
C THR A 112 4.23 17.94 -0.28
N GLY A 113 3.85 16.67 -0.09
CA GLY A 113 3.30 15.83 -1.15
C GLY A 113 2.07 16.45 -1.83
N MET A 114 1.15 17.03 -1.07
CA MET A 114 0.01 17.78 -1.61
C MET A 114 0.45 18.98 -2.47
N ALA A 115 1.45 19.74 -2.03
CA ALA A 115 1.97 20.89 -2.77
C ALA A 115 2.69 20.45 -4.06
N VAL A 116 3.41 19.32 -4.03
CA VAL A 116 4.03 18.71 -5.22
C VAL A 116 2.97 18.32 -6.25
N VAL A 117 1.90 17.63 -5.83
CA VAL A 117 0.78 17.26 -6.72
C VAL A 117 0.11 18.50 -7.34
N LYS A 118 0.05 19.61 -6.60
CA LYS A 118 -0.47 20.90 -7.10
C LYS A 118 0.50 21.66 -7.99
N GLY A 119 1.70 21.13 -8.26
CA GLY A 119 2.74 21.82 -9.03
C GLY A 119 3.37 23.02 -8.31
N GLN A 120 3.15 23.14 -7.00
CA GLN A 120 3.66 24.25 -6.19
C GLN A 120 5.10 24.01 -5.71
N ILE A 121 5.53 22.74 -5.65
CA ILE A 121 6.89 22.34 -5.32
C ILE A 121 7.41 21.42 -6.43
N ARG A 122 8.58 21.75 -6.97
CA ARG A 122 9.36 20.89 -7.88
C ARG A 122 10.39 20.12 -7.07
N ILE A 123 10.25 18.81 -6.97
CA ILE A 123 11.14 17.97 -6.15
C ILE A 123 12.51 17.72 -6.80
N ASP A 124 12.59 17.93 -8.11
CA ASP A 124 13.80 17.88 -8.93
C ASP A 124 14.54 19.23 -8.98
N ALA A 125 13.98 20.29 -8.39
CA ALA A 125 14.67 21.57 -8.28
C ALA A 125 15.90 21.44 -7.37
N THR A 126 17.01 22.05 -7.78
CA THR A 126 18.22 22.07 -6.98
C THR A 126 18.15 23.16 -5.90
N LEU A 127 18.91 23.02 -4.81
CA LEU A 127 19.02 24.06 -3.78
C LEU A 127 19.42 25.42 -4.38
N GLY A 128 20.32 25.40 -5.38
CA GLY A 128 20.73 26.61 -6.11
C GLY A 128 19.60 27.26 -6.91
N GLU A 129 18.76 26.47 -7.59
CA GLU A 129 17.57 27.00 -8.31
C GLU A 129 16.55 27.64 -7.36
N LEU A 130 16.48 27.13 -6.13
CA LEU A 130 15.58 27.63 -5.09
C LEU A 130 16.15 28.82 -4.32
N GLY A 131 17.40 29.23 -4.60
CA GLY A 131 18.08 30.29 -3.85
C GLY A 131 18.37 29.92 -2.40
N VAL A 132 18.44 28.63 -2.08
CA VAL A 132 18.77 28.13 -0.75
C VAL A 132 20.29 28.15 -0.58
N ASP A 133 20.72 28.74 0.53
CA ASP A 133 22.10 28.71 1.01
C ASP A 133 22.12 28.37 2.50
N ASP A 134 23.25 27.92 3.01
CA ASP A 134 23.43 27.63 4.44
C ASP A 134 24.00 28.86 5.17
N ASN A 135 24.01 28.81 6.50
CA ASN A 135 24.80 29.72 7.31
C ASN A 135 26.28 29.50 7.04
N GLU A 136 27.12 30.49 7.35
CA GLU A 136 28.56 30.37 7.13
C GLU A 136 29.14 29.12 7.80
N PRO A 137 29.90 28.27 7.06
CA PRO A 137 30.27 28.44 5.65
C PRO A 137 29.11 28.17 4.67
N ALA A 138 28.91 29.07 3.70
CA ALA A 138 27.91 28.92 2.65
C ALA A 138 28.10 27.64 1.82
N LEU A 139 27.03 27.18 1.16
CA LEU A 139 27.04 25.94 0.38
C LEU A 139 28.02 26.04 -0.80
N THR A 140 28.78 24.97 -1.00
CA THR A 140 29.64 24.81 -2.17
C THR A 140 28.80 24.67 -3.45
N ALA A 141 29.45 24.88 -4.60
CA ALA A 141 28.83 24.60 -5.90
C ALA A 141 28.40 23.14 -6.07
N SER A 142 28.95 22.21 -5.28
CA SER A 142 28.54 20.81 -5.28
C SER A 142 27.27 20.59 -4.48
N GLU A 143 27.18 21.15 -3.28
CA GLU A 143 26.01 21.04 -2.42
C GLU A 143 24.80 21.77 -3.01
N LYS A 144 25.00 22.90 -3.70
CA LYS A 144 23.92 23.61 -4.40
C LYS A 144 23.24 22.80 -5.50
N ARG A 145 23.86 21.69 -5.97
CA ARG A 145 23.24 20.76 -6.94
C ARG A 145 22.35 19.72 -6.29
N ALA A 146 22.31 19.62 -4.96
CA ALA A 146 21.39 18.72 -4.28
C ALA A 146 19.95 19.08 -4.64
N THR A 147 19.12 18.08 -4.86
CA THR A 147 17.70 18.22 -5.15
C THR A 147 16.87 18.21 -3.87
N VAL A 148 15.61 18.62 -3.97
CA VAL A 148 14.64 18.55 -2.86
C VAL A 148 14.31 17.10 -2.48
N ALA A 149 14.29 16.18 -3.46
CA ALA A 149 14.15 14.73 -3.25
C ALA A 149 15.49 14.02 -3.11
#